data_AF-A0A438J907-F1
#
_entry.id   AF-A0A438J907-F1
#
_cell.length_a   1.000
_cell.length_b   1.000
_cell.length_c   1.000
_cell.angle_alpha   90.00
_cell.angle_beta   90.00
_cell.angle_gamma   90.00
#
_symmetry.space_group_name_H-M   'P 1'
#
loop_
_entity.id
_entity.type
_entity.pdbx_description
1 polymer ?
#
loop_
_entity_poly.entity_id
_entity_poly.type
_entity_poly.pdbx_seq_one_letter_code
_entity_poly.pdbx_strand_id
1 'polypeptide(L)' 'MAIRTGWVHPNINLESPEEGVDTDLLVGSKKERLDIKVALSNSFGFGGHNSSIIFAPYK' A
#
# COMPACT_ATOMS: atom_id res chain seq x y z
N MET A 1 0.05 10.61 4.06
CA MET A 1 -1.00 11.41 3.38
C MET A 1 -2.22 10.60 2.99
N ALA A 2 -2.07 9.35 2.54
CA ALA A 2 -3.19 8.49 2.13
C ALA A 2 -4.36 8.50 3.12
N ILE A 3 -4.12 8.24 4.41
CA ILE A 3 -5.15 8.27 5.47
C ILE A 3 -5.90 9.62 5.53
N ARG A 4 -5.22 10.75 5.32
CA ARG A 4 -5.82 12.09 5.42
C ARG A 4 -6.63 12.47 4.19
N THR A 5 -6.23 12.02 3.00
CA THR A 5 -6.82 12.46 1.72
C THR A 5 -7.73 11.40 1.09
N GLY A 6 -7.60 10.14 1.51
CA GLY A 6 -8.20 8.97 0.88
C GLY A 6 -7.52 8.55 -0.43
N TRP A 7 -6.50 9.27 -0.91
CA TRP A 7 -5.82 8.92 -2.17
C TRP A 7 -4.66 7.96 -1.92
N VAL A 8 -4.71 6.79 -2.57
CA VAL A 8 -3.62 5.81 -2.63
C VAL A 8 -2.88 5.95 -3.95
N HIS A 9 -1.57 5.93 -3.91
CA HIS A 9 -0.74 6.13 -5.09
C HIS A 9 -0.71 4.85 -5.96
N PRO A 10 -0.51 4.99 -7.27
CA PRO A 10 -0.36 3.86 -8.18
C PRO A 10 0.95 3.10 -7.98
N ASN A 11 0.95 1.82 -8.38
CA ASN A 11 2.13 1.02 -8.66
C ASN A 11 2.56 1.24 -10.13
N ILE A 12 3.12 2.43 -10.43
CA ILE A 12 3.23 2.98 -11.80
C ILE A 12 3.94 2.11 -12.86
N ASN A 13 4.85 1.21 -12.46
CA ASN A 13 5.66 0.41 -13.38
C ASN A 13 5.24 -1.07 -13.42
N LEU A 14 4.05 -1.40 -12.91
CA LEU A 14 3.55 -2.76 -12.86
C LEU A 14 2.66 -3.06 -14.07
N GLU A 15 3.23 -3.71 -15.10
CA GLU A 15 2.52 -4.04 -16.35
C GLU A 15 2.13 -5.52 -16.45
N SER A 16 2.93 -6.41 -15.86
CA SER A 16 2.73 -7.87 -15.92
C SER A 16 3.00 -8.48 -14.55
N PRO A 17 2.00 -8.49 -13.65
CA PRO A 17 2.09 -9.14 -12.35
C PRO A 17 2.43 -10.62 -12.51
N GLU A 18 3.19 -11.17 -11.56
CA GLU A 18 3.54 -12.59 -11.56
C GLU A 18 2.31 -13.48 -11.36
N GLU A 19 2.35 -14.68 -11.94
CA GLU A 19 1.31 -15.69 -11.77
C GLU A 19 1.21 -16.09 -10.29
N GLY A 20 0.06 -15.83 -9.67
CA GLY A 20 -0.18 -16.08 -8.25
C GLY A 20 -0.22 -14.82 -7.36
N VAL A 21 0.09 -13.63 -7.91
CA VAL A 21 -0.17 -12.37 -7.22
C VAL A 21 -1.64 -11.99 -7.37
N ASP A 22 -2.32 -11.79 -6.24
CA ASP A 22 -3.67 -11.23 -6.23
C ASP A 22 -3.63 -9.75 -6.63
N THR A 23 -4.10 -9.46 -7.84
CA THR A 23 -4.10 -8.11 -8.41
C THR A 23 -5.06 -7.16 -7.72
N ASP A 24 -6.06 -7.66 -6.99
CA ASP A 24 -7.00 -6.82 -6.24
C ASP A 24 -6.34 -6.17 -5.00
N LEU A 25 -5.15 -6.65 -4.60
CA LEU A 25 -4.32 -6.06 -3.55
C LEU A 25 -3.45 -4.88 -4.04
N LEU A 26 -3.42 -4.64 -5.35
CA LEU A 26 -2.52 -3.66 -5.98
C LEU A 26 -3.31 -2.43 -6.38
N VAL A 27 -2.65 -1.26 -6.36
CA VAL A 27 -3.21 -0.06 -7.00
C VAL A 27 -2.62 0.01 -8.39
N GLY A 28 -3.47 -0.02 -9.41
CA GLY A 28 -3.04 -0.09 -10.81
C GLY A 28 -2.24 1.13 -11.28
N SER A 29 -2.24 1.40 -12.58
CA SER A 29 -1.48 2.52 -13.16
C SER A 29 -1.99 3.92 -12.79
N LYS A 30 -3.16 4.02 -12.15
CA LYS A 30 -3.78 5.28 -11.72
C LYS A 30 -4.03 5.25 -10.22
N LYS A 31 -3.94 6.42 -9.59
CA LYS A 31 -4.29 6.57 -8.17
C LYS A 31 -5.76 6.22 -7.94
N GLU A 32 -6.03 5.65 -6.77
CA GLU A 32 -7.37 5.25 -6.36
C GLU A 32 -7.78 5.97 -5.07
N ARG A 33 -9.09 6.14 -4.88
CA ARG A 33 -9.64 6.76 -3.67
C ARG A 33 -10.30 5.70 -2.81
N LEU A 34 -9.80 5.53 -1.59
CA LEU A 34 -10.29 4.56 -0.62
C LEU A 34 -10.73 5.26 0.67
N ASP A 35 -11.68 4.65 1.37
CA ASP A 35 -12.05 5.01 2.74
C ASP A 35 -11.12 4.28 3.72
N ILE A 36 -9.95 4.87 3.97
CA ILE A 36 -8.87 4.22 4.73
C ILE A 36 -9.14 4.30 6.24
N LYS A 37 -9.55 3.16 6.83
CA LYS A 37 -9.78 3.05 8.28
C LYS A 37 -8.51 2.78 9.07
N VAL A 38 -7.60 2.01 8.49
CA VAL A 38 -6.31 1.61 9.07
C VAL A 38 -5.34 1.43 7.90
N ALA A 39 -4.07 1.74 8.10
CA ALA A 39 -3.00 1.45 7.15
C ALA A 39 -1.81 0.79 7.85
N LEU A 40 -1.19 -0.17 7.17
CA LEU A 40 0.03 -0.84 7.59
C LEU A 40 1.21 -0.36 6.74
N SER A 41 2.33 -0.04 7.38
CA SER A 41 3.59 0.28 6.73
C SER A 41 4.62 -0.77 7.13
N ASN A 42 5.01 -1.61 6.17
CA ASN A 42 6.02 -2.66 6.37
C ASN A 42 7.38 -2.22 5.85
N SER A 43 8.43 -2.67 6.53
CA SER A 43 9.82 -2.49 6.12
C SER A 43 10.61 -3.76 6.40
N PHE A 44 11.17 -4.34 5.35
CA PHE A 44 12.01 -5.54 5.40
C PHE A 44 13.40 -5.19 4.87
N GLY A 45 14.37 -5.08 5.78
CA GLY A 45 15.75 -4.72 5.49
C GLY A 45 16.65 -5.95 5.40
N PHE A 46 17.71 -5.83 4.61
CA PHE A 46 18.77 -6.83 4.54
C PHE A 46 19.38 -7.10 5.93
N GLY A 47 19.85 -8.32 6.14
CA GLY A 47 20.30 -8.78 7.46
C GLY A 47 19.17 -9.26 8.38
N GLY A 48 17.95 -9.39 7.86
CA GLY A 48 16.81 -9.96 8.60
C GLY A 48 16.06 -8.96 9.47
N HIS A 49 16.15 -7.67 9.16
CA HIS A 49 15.45 -6.62 9.90
C HIS A 49 14.00 -6.51 9.42
N ASN A 50 13.03 -6.81 10.28
CA ASN A 50 11.61 -6.73 9.94
C ASN A 50 10.91 -5.76 10.90
N SER A 51 10.22 -4.76 10.34
CA SER A 51 9.49 -3.74 11.11
C SER A 51 8.13 -3.45 10.47
N SER A 52 7.10 -3.32 11.31
CA SER A 52 5.74 -3.01 10.90
C SER A 52 5.14 -1.94 11.80
N ILE A 53 4.48 -0.95 11.21
CA ILE A 53 3.79 0.13 11.94
C ILE A 53 2.36 0.24 11.43
N ILE A 54 1.40 0.31 12.35
CA ILE A 54 -0.02 0.49 12.06
C ILE A 54 -0.41 1.94 12.37
N PHE A 55 -1.10 2.57 11.42
CA PHE A 55 -1.65 3.92 11.55
C PHE A 55 -3.17 3.89 11.40
N ALA A 56 -3.85 4.75 12.14
CA ALA A 56 -5.28 5.02 12.00
C ALA A 56 -5.52 6.54 11.91
N PRO A 57 -6.63 6.99 11.31
CA PRO A 57 -7.04 8.38 11.37
C PRO A 57 -7.06 8.88 12.82
N TYR A 58 -6.41 10.02 13.05
CA TYR A 58 -6.50 10.73 14.32
C TYR A 58 -7.81 11.55 14.35
N LYS A 59 -8.43 11.66 15.52
CA LYS A 59 -9.64 12.46 15.74
C LYS A 59 -9.29 13.88 16.12
#